data_AF-A0AAV0XEM8-F1
#
_entry.id   AF-A0AAV0XEM8-F1
#
_cell.length_a   1.000
_cell.length_b   1.000
_cell.length_c   1.000
_cell.angle_alpha   90.00
_cell.angle_beta   90.00
_cell.angle_gamma   90.00
#
_symmetry.space_group_name_H-M   'P 1'
#
loop_
_entity.id
_entity.type
_entity.pdbx_description
1 polymer ?
#
loop_
_entity_poly.entity_id
_entity_poly.type
_entity_poly.pdbx_seq_one_letter_code
_entity_poly.pdbx_strand_id
1 'polypeptide(L)'
;MRALTFKKLFDILSPTSSILQNKDLDLMLAVSMIEQNKIKILTLRSDESFESLSQEVDAFVLEQADENIVQRQLSERFSNKSIGVLKDLSLLTSKVIYKINKDPNSLPKDSFKYFLEIYGKFVDKKYLCSEYLQFASIFNTLITSVALPNSLHRQCLISVFPNVYTILKIGLTLPVTSASPERAFYKLKIVKNRLRSTMGQERLQGLMRITCERDIIINYENIIDTFASKSPHLLKVLVL
;
A
#
# COMPACT_ATOMS: atom_id res chain seq x y z
N MET A 1 -14.64 -11.63 13.06
CA MET A 1 -15.29 -12.93 13.35
C MET A 1 -14.36 -13.95 14.01
N ARG A 2 -13.39 -14.59 13.32
CA ARG A 2 -12.61 -15.74 13.88
C ARG A 2 -11.92 -15.49 15.23
N ALA A 3 -11.24 -14.36 15.43
CA ALA A 3 -10.45 -14.13 16.66
C ALA A 3 -11.31 -13.98 17.93
N LEU A 4 -12.48 -13.33 17.84
CA LEU A 4 -13.37 -13.13 19.00
C LEU A 4 -14.09 -14.43 19.39
N THR A 5 -14.46 -15.24 18.39
CA THR A 5 -15.01 -16.58 18.61
C THR A 5 -14.01 -17.49 19.31
N PHE A 6 -12.72 -17.45 18.90
CA PHE A 6 -11.66 -18.19 19.58
C PHE A 6 -11.41 -17.66 20.99
N LYS A 7 -11.44 -16.34 21.20
CA LYS A 7 -11.28 -15.75 22.55
C LYS A 7 -12.34 -16.27 23.52
N LYS A 8 -13.64 -16.18 23.17
CA LYS A 8 -14.72 -16.71 24.02
C LYS A 8 -14.60 -18.22 24.26
N LEU A 9 -14.17 -18.99 23.26
CA LEU A 9 -13.94 -20.42 23.42
C LEU A 9 -12.77 -20.71 24.37
N PHE A 10 -11.67 -19.96 24.26
CA PHE A 10 -10.52 -20.08 25.15
C PHE A 10 -10.82 -19.60 26.57
N ASP A 11 -11.68 -18.61 26.75
CA ASP A 11 -12.11 -18.15 28.08
C ASP A 11 -12.93 -19.24 28.80
N ILE A 12 -13.69 -20.05 28.07
CA ILE A 12 -14.42 -21.22 28.62
C ILE A 12 -13.46 -22.37 28.93
N LEU A 13 -12.50 -22.65 28.05
CA LEU A 13 -11.63 -23.84 28.15
C LEU A 13 -10.39 -23.63 29.03
N SER A 14 -9.88 -22.41 29.17
CA SER A 14 -8.62 -22.12 29.88
C SER A 14 -8.61 -22.47 31.37
N PRO A 15 -9.71 -22.27 32.16
CA PRO A 15 -9.71 -22.65 33.57
C PRO A 15 -9.65 -24.17 33.74
N THR A 16 -10.39 -24.90 32.91
CA THR A 16 -10.42 -26.37 32.93
C THR A 16 -9.11 -26.98 32.43
N SER A 17 -8.51 -26.37 31.41
CA SER A 17 -7.17 -26.74 30.92
C SER A 17 -6.11 -26.59 32.01
N SER A 18 -6.19 -25.52 32.81
CA SER A 18 -5.26 -25.27 33.92
C SER A 18 -5.42 -26.28 35.07
N ILE A 19 -6.67 -26.66 35.39
CA ILE A 19 -6.96 -27.67 36.43
C ILE A 19 -6.52 -29.07 35.99
N LEU A 20 -6.74 -29.44 34.73
CA LEU A 20 -6.29 -30.73 34.16
C LEU A 20 -4.76 -30.85 34.07
N GLN A 21 -4.04 -29.72 34.06
CA GLN A 21 -2.59 -29.67 33.98
C GLN A 21 -1.91 -29.51 35.35
N ASN A 22 -2.68 -29.35 36.44
CA ASN A 22 -2.13 -29.26 37.78
C ASN A 22 -1.58 -30.61 38.26
N LYS A 23 -0.48 -30.56 39.02
CA LYS A 23 0.21 -31.75 39.55
C LYS A 23 -0.66 -32.51 40.57
N ASP A 24 -1.46 -31.77 41.35
CA ASP A 24 -2.46 -32.31 42.28
C ASP A 24 -3.85 -32.18 41.62
N LEU A 25 -4.23 -33.20 40.86
CA LEU A 25 -5.48 -33.21 40.08
C LEU A 25 -6.67 -33.63 40.96
N ASP A 26 -7.59 -32.70 41.22
CA ASP A 26 -8.90 -33.01 41.78
C ASP A 26 -9.85 -33.49 40.66
N LEU A 27 -10.05 -34.80 40.59
CA LEU A 27 -10.87 -35.46 39.57
C LEU A 27 -12.35 -35.05 39.66
N MET A 28 -12.88 -34.80 40.86
CA MET A 28 -14.29 -34.40 41.03
C MET A 28 -14.50 -32.99 40.51
N LEU A 29 -13.57 -32.08 40.82
CA LEU A 29 -13.60 -30.71 40.30
C LEU A 29 -13.41 -30.69 38.78
N ALA A 30 -12.48 -31.50 38.25
CA ALA A 30 -12.22 -31.60 36.81
C ALA A 30 -13.45 -32.10 36.03
N VAL A 31 -14.11 -33.16 36.51
CA VAL A 31 -15.32 -33.70 35.86
C VAL A 31 -16.47 -32.69 35.89
N SER A 32 -16.72 -32.05 37.03
CA SER A 32 -17.75 -31.02 37.16
C SER A 32 -17.52 -29.86 36.18
N MET A 33 -16.27 -29.41 36.03
CA MET A 33 -15.92 -28.37 35.07
C MET A 33 -16.09 -28.79 33.61
N ILE A 34 -15.78 -30.04 33.26
CA ILE A 34 -15.98 -30.55 31.90
C ILE A 34 -17.48 -30.57 31.56
N GLU A 35 -18.33 -30.99 32.49
CA GLU A 35 -19.78 -30.97 32.31
C GLU A 35 -20.33 -29.54 32.15
N GLN A 36 -19.86 -28.60 32.97
CA GLN A 36 -20.24 -27.19 32.85
C GLN A 36 -19.79 -26.58 31.51
N ASN A 37 -18.58 -26.90 31.04
CA ASN A 37 -18.09 -26.43 29.74
C ASN A 37 -18.88 -27.03 28.58
N LYS A 38 -19.28 -28.30 28.68
CA LYS A 38 -20.15 -28.93 27.69
C LYS A 38 -21.48 -28.18 27.57
N ILE A 39 -22.11 -27.84 28.69
CA ILE A 39 -23.36 -27.06 28.69
C ILE A 39 -23.13 -25.68 28.08
N LYS A 40 -22.07 -24.96 28.48
CA LYS A 40 -21.73 -23.63 27.93
C LYS A 40 -21.43 -23.64 26.43
N ILE A 41 -20.78 -24.70 25.92
CA ILE A 41 -20.50 -24.84 24.48
C ILE A 41 -21.78 -25.19 23.71
N LEU A 42 -22.69 -25.97 24.31
CA LEU A 42 -23.97 -26.29 23.71
C LEU A 42 -24.89 -25.07 23.64
N THR A 43 -24.91 -24.20 24.66
CA THR A 43 -25.68 -22.95 24.62
C THR A 43 -25.16 -21.99 23.56
N LEU A 44 -23.84 -21.95 23.32
CA LEU A 44 -23.22 -21.17 22.23
C LEU A 44 -23.59 -21.63 20.81
N ARG A 45 -24.19 -22.82 20.66
CA ARG A 45 -24.69 -23.31 19.37
C ARG A 45 -26.15 -22.93 19.09
N SER A 46 -26.84 -22.28 20.03
CA SER A 46 -28.19 -21.76 19.81
C SER A 46 -28.19 -20.53 18.91
N ASP A 47 -29.22 -20.38 18.07
CA ASP A 47 -29.31 -19.29 17.09
C ASP A 47 -29.34 -17.91 17.77
N GLU A 48 -30.02 -17.76 18.92
CA GLU A 48 -30.04 -16.52 19.71
C GLU A 48 -28.64 -16.13 20.24
N SER A 49 -27.85 -17.12 20.67
CA SER A 49 -26.48 -16.88 21.13
C SER A 49 -25.52 -16.59 19.98
N PHE A 50 -25.80 -17.11 18.78
CA PHE A 50 -25.05 -16.80 17.57
C PHE A 50 -25.34 -15.38 17.08
N GLU A 51 -26.60 -14.94 17.11
CA GLU A 51 -26.97 -13.56 16.74
C GLU A 51 -26.36 -12.53 17.70
N SER A 52 -26.41 -12.76 19.02
CA SER A 52 -25.76 -11.86 19.99
C SER A 52 -24.24 -11.82 19.80
N LEU A 53 -23.62 -12.96 19.47
CA LEU A 53 -22.21 -13.04 19.16
C LEU A 53 -21.88 -12.30 17.86
N SER A 54 -22.74 -12.36 16.84
CA SER A 54 -22.57 -11.60 15.60
C SER A 54 -22.63 -10.11 15.87
N GLN A 55 -23.61 -9.66 16.67
CA GLN A 55 -23.74 -8.26 17.06
C GLN A 55 -22.56 -7.76 17.90
N GLU A 56 -22.04 -8.58 18.81
CA GLU A 56 -20.81 -8.26 19.56
C GLU A 56 -19.57 -8.25 18.67
N VAL A 57 -19.48 -9.11 17.66
CA VAL A 57 -18.39 -9.09 16.66
C VAL A 57 -18.45 -7.79 15.88
N ASP A 58 -19.64 -7.33 15.48
CA ASP A 58 -19.83 -6.09 14.77
C ASP A 58 -19.50 -4.88 15.66
N ALA A 59 -19.91 -4.88 16.92
CA ALA A 59 -19.57 -3.86 17.91
C ALA A 59 -18.05 -3.83 18.23
N PHE A 60 -17.40 -4.99 18.37
CA PHE A 60 -15.96 -5.08 18.62
C PHE A 60 -15.13 -4.62 17.42
N VAL A 61 -15.60 -4.87 16.19
CA VAL A 61 -15.01 -4.31 14.96
C VAL A 61 -15.14 -2.80 14.94
N LEU A 62 -16.21 -2.23 15.50
CA LEU A 62 -16.40 -0.78 15.61
C LEU A 62 -15.59 -0.13 16.75
N GLU A 63 -15.39 -0.80 17.89
CA GLU A 63 -14.66 -0.27 19.05
C GLU A 63 -13.13 -0.38 18.95
N GLN A 64 -12.60 -1.42 18.30
CA GLN A 64 -11.14 -1.65 18.18
C GLN A 64 -10.56 -1.28 16.81
N ALA A 65 -11.40 -0.90 15.85
CA ALA A 65 -10.92 -0.27 14.63
C ALA A 65 -10.61 1.20 14.93
N ASP A 66 -9.35 1.48 15.31
CA ASP A 66 -8.68 2.68 14.82
C ASP A 66 -9.11 2.86 13.36
N GLU A 67 -9.90 3.91 13.08
CA GLU A 67 -10.53 4.20 11.79
C GLU A 67 -9.75 3.58 10.64
N ASN A 68 -10.19 2.39 10.24
CA ASN A 68 -9.76 1.61 9.09
C ASN A 68 -8.52 2.21 8.40
N ILE A 69 -7.29 1.86 8.80
CA ILE A 69 -6.07 2.33 8.10
C ILE A 69 -6.23 2.18 6.58
N VAL A 70 -6.91 1.11 6.14
CA VAL A 70 -7.27 0.89 4.74
C VAL A 70 -8.30 1.91 4.20
N GLN A 71 -9.37 2.23 4.92
CA GLN A 71 -10.32 3.25 4.46
C GLN A 71 -9.75 4.67 4.57
N ARG A 72 -8.91 4.97 5.57
CA ARG A 72 -8.17 6.23 5.66
C ARG A 72 -7.15 6.36 4.52
N GLN A 73 -6.40 5.30 4.21
CA GLN A 73 -5.54 5.27 3.04
C GLN A 73 -6.33 5.38 1.73
N LEU A 74 -7.50 4.75 1.64
CA LEU A 74 -8.38 4.89 0.48
C LEU A 74 -8.98 6.29 0.40
N SER A 75 -9.38 6.93 1.50
CA SER A 75 -9.93 8.28 1.51
C SER A 75 -8.87 9.35 1.27
N GLU A 76 -7.64 9.14 1.75
CA GLU A 76 -6.47 9.95 1.39
C GLU A 76 -6.11 9.75 -0.10
N ARG A 77 -6.10 8.50 -0.58
CA ARG A 77 -5.75 8.14 -1.98
C ARG A 77 -6.81 8.51 -3.00
N PHE A 78 -8.08 8.46 -2.63
CA PHE A 78 -9.25 8.90 -3.42
C PHE A 78 -9.86 10.16 -2.81
N SER A 79 -9.00 11.06 -2.34
CA SER A 79 -9.45 12.40 -1.98
C SER A 79 -10.01 13.12 -3.22
N ASN A 80 -10.87 14.11 -3.01
CA ASN A 80 -11.42 14.92 -4.10
C ASN A 80 -10.33 15.52 -5.01
N LYS A 81 -9.13 15.80 -4.45
CA LYS A 81 -7.97 16.30 -5.20
C LYS A 81 -7.31 15.24 -6.08
N SER A 82 -7.06 14.03 -5.55
CA SER A 82 -6.44 12.96 -6.34
C SER A 82 -7.39 12.41 -7.41
N ILE A 83 -8.69 12.34 -7.12
CA ILE A 83 -9.73 12.05 -8.11
C ILE A 83 -9.75 13.13 -9.21
N GLY A 84 -9.59 14.40 -8.86
CA GLY A 84 -9.45 15.51 -9.82
C GLY A 84 -8.27 15.31 -10.77
N VAL A 85 -7.10 14.93 -10.24
CA VAL A 85 -5.92 14.61 -11.06
C VAL A 85 -6.16 13.40 -11.95
N LEU A 86 -6.80 12.35 -11.46
CA LEU A 86 -7.13 11.16 -12.27
C LEU A 86 -8.12 11.51 -13.39
N LYS A 87 -9.08 12.41 -13.14
CA LYS A 87 -9.99 12.92 -14.15
C LYS A 87 -9.24 13.71 -15.23
N ASP A 88 -8.27 14.53 -14.85
CA ASP A 88 -7.41 15.25 -15.80
C ASP A 88 -6.53 14.29 -16.61
N LEU A 89 -5.95 13.26 -15.96
CA LEU A 89 -5.18 12.22 -16.65
C LEU A 89 -6.05 11.36 -17.58
N SER A 90 -7.34 11.21 -17.29
CA SER A 90 -8.27 10.48 -18.17
C SER A 90 -8.39 11.11 -19.56
N LEU A 91 -8.11 12.41 -19.68
CA LEU A 91 -8.04 13.11 -20.97
C LEU A 91 -6.98 12.50 -21.89
N LEU A 92 -5.90 11.92 -21.34
CA LEU A 92 -4.83 11.29 -22.12
C LEU A 92 -5.20 9.89 -22.63
N THR A 93 -6.40 9.38 -22.32
CA THR A 93 -6.85 8.08 -22.82
C THR A 93 -7.16 8.17 -24.31
N SER A 94 -6.78 7.16 -25.10
CA SER A 94 -7.02 7.10 -26.54
C SER A 94 -8.48 7.41 -26.90
N LYS A 95 -9.46 6.88 -26.15
CA LYS A 95 -10.89 7.16 -26.34
C LYS A 95 -11.26 8.64 -26.26
N VAL A 96 -10.64 9.38 -25.34
CA VAL A 96 -10.90 10.81 -25.16
C VAL A 96 -10.17 11.61 -26.23
N ILE A 97 -8.93 11.22 -26.55
CA ILE A 97 -8.16 11.83 -27.64
C ILE A 97 -8.89 11.70 -28.99
N TYR A 98 -9.46 10.54 -29.30
CA TYR A 98 -10.27 10.34 -30.52
C TYR A 98 -11.52 11.22 -30.55
N LYS A 99 -12.15 11.48 -29.39
CA LYS A 99 -13.30 12.39 -29.31
C LYS A 99 -12.90 13.84 -29.55
N ILE A 100 -11.78 14.26 -28.97
CA ILE A 100 -11.26 15.62 -29.10
C ILE A 100 -10.72 15.89 -30.51
N ASN A 101 -10.17 14.87 -31.18
CA ASN A 101 -9.78 14.97 -32.57
C ASN A 101 -10.99 15.19 -33.50
N LYS A 102 -12.14 14.56 -33.20
CA LYS A 102 -13.38 14.79 -33.95
C LYS A 102 -14.01 16.15 -33.66
N ASP A 103 -14.05 16.54 -32.38
CA ASP A 103 -14.62 17.81 -31.93
C ASP A 103 -13.65 18.54 -30.98
N PRO A 104 -12.84 19.50 -31.47
CA PRO A 104 -11.87 20.22 -30.63
C PRO A 104 -12.54 21.11 -29.56
N ASN A 105 -13.80 21.51 -29.77
CA ASN A 105 -14.61 22.25 -28.79
C ASN A 105 -15.14 21.37 -27.64
N SER A 106 -14.94 20.04 -27.71
CA SER A 106 -15.35 19.11 -26.64
C SER A 106 -14.42 19.13 -25.43
N LEU A 107 -13.27 19.81 -25.51
CA LEU A 107 -12.34 19.96 -24.39
C LEU A 107 -12.96 20.83 -23.29
N PRO A 108 -13.15 20.31 -22.06
CA PRO A 108 -13.68 21.09 -20.96
C PRO A 108 -12.81 22.32 -20.65
N LYS A 109 -13.42 23.47 -20.34
CA LYS A 109 -12.67 24.70 -19.99
C LYS A 109 -11.82 24.54 -18.72
N ASP A 110 -12.21 23.62 -17.83
CA ASP A 110 -11.48 23.28 -16.60
C ASP A 110 -10.45 22.14 -16.80
N SER A 111 -10.11 21.79 -18.04
CA SER A 111 -9.15 20.71 -18.32
C SER A 111 -7.79 20.98 -17.66
N PHE A 112 -7.21 19.94 -17.04
CA PHE A 112 -5.94 19.98 -16.35
C PHE A 112 -5.89 20.90 -15.12
N LYS A 113 -7.02 21.40 -14.61
CA LYS A 113 -7.06 22.31 -13.46
C LYS A 113 -6.42 21.70 -12.21
N TYR A 114 -6.84 20.50 -11.83
CA TYR A 114 -6.32 19.82 -10.63
C TYR A 114 -4.89 19.33 -10.84
N PHE A 115 -4.56 18.91 -12.07
CA PHE A 115 -3.19 18.57 -12.44
C PHE A 115 -2.26 19.78 -12.29
N LEU A 116 -2.67 20.96 -12.75
CA LEU A 116 -1.89 22.19 -12.64
C LEU A 116 -1.79 22.71 -11.19
N GLU A 117 -2.80 22.48 -10.35
CA GLU A 117 -2.72 22.82 -8.92
C GLU A 117 -1.62 22.01 -8.19
N ILE A 118 -1.37 20.76 -8.58
CA ILE A 118 -0.41 19.87 -7.91
C ILE A 118 0.95 19.85 -8.63
N TYR A 119 0.95 19.80 -9.96
CA TYR A 119 2.14 19.65 -10.81
C TYR A 119 2.44 20.88 -11.66
N GLY A 120 1.78 22.02 -11.43
CA GLY A 120 1.98 23.26 -12.22
C GLY A 120 3.40 23.82 -12.19
N LYS A 121 4.28 23.34 -11.29
CA LYS A 121 5.72 23.64 -11.33
C LYS A 121 6.45 23.00 -12.50
N PHE A 122 5.89 21.93 -13.06
CA PHE A 122 6.52 21.13 -14.13
C PHE A 122 5.90 21.36 -15.50
N VAL A 123 4.81 22.13 -15.59
CA VAL A 123 4.01 22.27 -16.81
C VAL A 123 3.50 23.70 -16.97
N ASP A 124 3.65 24.25 -18.17
CA ASP A 124 3.18 25.60 -18.50
C ASP A 124 1.68 25.63 -18.83
N LYS A 125 0.88 26.18 -17.91
CA LYS A 125 -0.59 26.31 -18.05
C LYS A 125 -1.03 26.97 -19.35
N LYS A 126 -0.27 27.95 -19.86
CA LYS A 126 -0.64 28.73 -21.05
C LYS A 126 -0.53 27.91 -22.33
N TYR A 127 0.45 27.01 -22.42
CA TYR A 127 0.76 26.25 -23.63
C TYR A 127 0.19 24.84 -23.62
N LEU A 128 -0.11 24.31 -22.43
CA LEU A 128 -0.59 22.94 -22.26
C LEU A 128 -1.84 22.62 -23.10
N CYS A 129 -2.87 23.47 -23.07
CA CYS A 129 -4.11 23.19 -23.78
C CYS A 129 -3.94 23.23 -25.31
N SER A 130 -3.19 24.21 -25.82
CA SER A 130 -2.89 24.29 -27.26
C SER A 130 -2.02 23.14 -27.73
N GLU A 131 -1.03 22.76 -26.93
CA GLU A 131 -0.13 21.65 -27.21
C GLU A 131 -0.86 20.31 -27.20
N TYR A 132 -1.77 20.11 -26.24
CA TYR A 132 -2.60 18.92 -26.15
C TYR A 132 -3.58 18.78 -27.32
N LEU A 133 -4.18 19.88 -27.81
CA LEU A 133 -5.03 19.85 -29.00
C LEU A 133 -4.23 19.47 -30.27
N GLN A 134 -3.02 20.02 -30.42
CA GLN A 134 -2.12 19.64 -31.51
C GLN A 134 -1.74 18.16 -31.42
N PHE A 135 -1.38 17.69 -30.23
CA PHE A 135 -1.10 16.28 -29.98
C PHE A 135 -2.29 15.39 -30.35
N ALA A 136 -3.51 15.76 -29.95
CA ALA A 136 -4.72 14.99 -30.24
C ALA A 136 -5.00 14.85 -31.74
N SER A 137 -4.71 15.90 -32.52
CA SER A 137 -4.86 15.88 -33.98
C SER A 137 -3.88 14.90 -34.66
N ILE A 138 -2.65 14.84 -34.17
CA ILE A 138 -1.56 14.03 -34.74
C ILE A 138 -1.55 12.59 -34.19
N PHE A 139 -2.22 12.36 -33.05
CA PHE A 139 -2.24 11.07 -32.34
C PHE A 139 -2.63 9.87 -33.21
N ASN A 140 -3.61 10.05 -34.10
CA ASN A 140 -4.04 8.96 -34.99
C ASN A 140 -2.93 8.56 -35.96
N THR A 141 -2.26 9.55 -36.55
CA THR A 141 -1.13 9.34 -37.45
C THR A 141 0.02 8.64 -36.72
N LEU A 142 0.27 8.98 -35.44
CA LEU A 142 1.29 8.34 -34.60
C LEU A 142 0.97 6.87 -34.28
N ILE A 143 -0.30 6.52 -34.08
CA ILE A 143 -0.71 5.14 -33.79
C ILE A 143 -0.73 4.29 -35.06
N THR A 144 -1.22 4.84 -36.18
CA THR A 144 -1.40 4.12 -37.43
C THR A 144 -0.08 3.90 -38.17
N SER A 145 0.96 4.71 -37.93
CA SER A 145 2.31 4.43 -38.43
C SER A 145 2.83 3.13 -37.79
N VAL A 146 2.90 2.06 -38.59
CA VAL A 146 3.25 0.66 -38.21
C VAL A 146 4.60 0.51 -37.49
N ALA A 147 5.47 1.51 -37.59
CA ALA A 147 6.59 1.67 -36.69
C ALA A 147 6.43 3.01 -36.00
N LEU A 148 5.98 3.04 -34.74
CA LEU A 148 6.35 4.11 -33.83
C LEU A 148 7.88 4.04 -33.76
N PRO A 149 8.63 4.92 -34.45
CA PRO A 149 10.06 4.75 -34.57
C PRO A 149 10.67 4.88 -33.18
N ASN A 150 11.59 4.00 -32.81
CA ASN A 150 12.41 4.16 -31.59
C ASN A 150 13.10 5.55 -31.53
N SER A 151 13.15 6.27 -32.65
CA SER A 151 13.59 7.66 -32.83
C SER A 151 12.64 8.72 -32.24
N LEU A 152 11.32 8.50 -32.19
CA LEU A 152 10.38 9.41 -31.50
C LEU A 152 10.49 9.29 -29.97
N HIS A 153 11.00 8.16 -29.48
CA HIS A 153 10.95 7.75 -28.08
C HIS A 153 11.90 8.51 -27.13
N ARG A 154 12.96 9.16 -27.62
CA ARG A 154 13.97 9.78 -26.72
C ARG A 154 14.14 11.29 -26.82
N GLN A 155 13.89 11.93 -27.96
CA GLN A 155 14.20 13.36 -28.12
C GLN A 155 13.12 14.15 -28.86
N CYS A 156 12.48 13.57 -29.89
CA CYS A 156 11.55 14.32 -30.74
C CYS A 156 10.21 14.64 -30.04
N LEU A 157 9.64 13.72 -29.25
CA LEU A 157 8.40 14.02 -28.52
C LEU A 157 8.62 15.07 -27.41
N ILE A 158 9.81 15.06 -26.80
CA ILE A 158 10.19 16.01 -25.75
C ILE A 158 10.39 17.42 -26.34
N SER A 159 10.97 17.51 -27.54
CA SER A 159 11.19 18.80 -28.21
C SER A 159 9.92 19.38 -28.84
N VAL A 160 8.99 18.54 -29.31
CA VAL A 160 7.77 18.98 -29.99
C VAL A 160 6.61 19.19 -29.00
N PHE A 161 6.48 18.32 -28.00
CA PHE A 161 5.40 18.38 -27.01
C PHE A 161 5.94 18.22 -25.57
N PRO A 162 6.67 19.22 -25.05
CA PRO A 162 7.33 19.14 -23.73
C PRO A 162 6.32 19.03 -22.56
N ASN A 163 5.19 19.73 -22.64
CA ASN A 163 4.19 19.72 -21.58
C ASN A 163 3.42 18.41 -21.59
N VAL A 164 2.93 17.96 -22.75
CA VAL A 164 2.19 16.69 -22.88
C VAL A 164 3.09 15.51 -22.48
N TYR A 165 4.37 15.53 -22.89
CA TYR A 165 5.33 14.51 -22.46
C TYR A 165 5.52 14.49 -20.95
N THR A 166 5.61 15.64 -20.30
CA THR A 166 5.78 15.73 -18.85
C THR A 166 4.55 15.20 -18.11
N ILE A 167 3.34 15.48 -18.59
CA ILE A 167 2.11 14.91 -18.04
C ILE A 167 2.07 13.39 -18.24
N LEU A 168 2.40 12.89 -19.43
CA LEU A 168 2.45 11.44 -19.70
C LEU A 168 3.47 10.74 -18.80
N LYS A 169 4.65 11.33 -18.63
CA LYS A 169 5.70 10.81 -17.74
C LYS A 169 5.22 10.76 -16.30
N ILE A 170 4.61 11.84 -15.80
CA ILE A 170 4.04 11.89 -14.44
C ILE A 170 2.93 10.84 -14.29
N GLY A 171 2.01 10.76 -15.26
CA GLY A 171 0.93 9.78 -15.30
C GLY A 171 1.41 8.33 -15.25
N LEU A 172 2.48 8.00 -15.98
CA LEU A 172 3.09 6.66 -15.98
C LEU A 172 3.86 6.34 -14.70
N THR A 173 4.40 7.36 -14.01
CA THR A 173 5.10 7.19 -12.73
C THR A 173 4.16 7.19 -11.52
N LEU A 174 2.92 7.66 -11.68
CA LEU A 174 1.96 7.66 -10.59
C LEU A 174 1.57 6.21 -10.25
N PRO A 175 1.59 5.83 -8.96
CA PRO A 175 1.19 4.50 -8.53
C PRO A 175 -0.34 4.36 -8.63
N VAL A 176 -0.84 4.04 -9.84
CA VAL A 176 -2.26 3.76 -10.09
C VAL A 176 -2.65 2.40 -9.49
N THR A 177 -1.71 1.46 -9.36
CA THR A 177 -1.95 0.12 -8.79
C THR A 177 -1.39 -0.04 -7.38
N SER A 178 -1.97 -0.95 -6.59
CA SER A 178 -1.55 -1.35 -5.23
C SER A 178 -0.20 -2.08 -5.18
N ALA A 179 0.50 -2.23 -6.32
CA ALA A 179 1.69 -3.06 -6.43
C ALA A 179 2.88 -2.53 -5.58
N SER A 180 2.98 -1.22 -5.35
CA SER A 180 4.05 -0.63 -4.54
C SER A 180 3.99 -1.07 -3.07
N PRO A 181 2.84 -0.97 -2.36
CA PRO A 181 2.72 -1.56 -1.03
C PRO A 181 2.89 -3.09 -1.07
N GLU A 182 2.42 -3.81 -2.08
CA GLU A 182 2.57 -5.28 -2.16
C GLU A 182 4.05 -5.73 -2.20
N ARG A 183 4.90 -5.03 -2.97
CA ARG A 183 6.34 -5.31 -3.00
C ARG A 183 6.98 -5.01 -1.64
N ALA A 184 6.61 -3.91 -0.99
CA ALA A 184 7.11 -3.57 0.35
C ALA A 184 6.63 -4.58 1.42
N PHE A 185 5.37 -5.04 1.36
CA PHE A 185 4.82 -6.06 2.26
C PHE A 185 5.44 -7.44 2.03
N TYR A 186 5.72 -7.80 0.77
CA TYR A 186 6.47 -9.01 0.45
C TYR A 186 7.87 -8.97 1.06
N LYS A 187 8.58 -7.84 0.94
CA LYS A 187 9.87 -7.64 1.61
C LYS A 187 9.76 -7.63 3.13
N LEU A 188 8.70 -7.03 3.68
CA LEU A 188 8.42 -7.05 5.12
C LEU A 188 8.23 -8.48 5.63
N LYS A 189 7.54 -9.34 4.87
CA LYS A 189 7.36 -10.76 5.22
C LYS A 189 8.69 -11.54 5.24
N ILE A 190 9.66 -11.15 4.41
CA ILE A 190 11.01 -11.73 4.42
C ILE A 190 11.80 -11.24 5.63
N VAL A 191 11.77 -9.94 5.91
CA VAL A 191 12.52 -9.31 7.01
C VAL A 191 11.95 -9.70 8.37
N LYS A 192 10.62 -9.65 8.53
CA LYS A 192 9.86 -9.96 9.73
C LYS A 192 9.13 -11.29 9.56
N ASN A 193 9.78 -12.36 10.00
CA ASN A 193 9.23 -13.72 10.00
C ASN A 193 8.94 -14.19 11.44
N ARG A 194 8.31 -15.37 11.59
CA ARG A 194 7.88 -15.92 12.89
C ARG A 194 9.03 -15.99 13.92
N LEU A 195 10.25 -16.27 13.47
CA LEU A 195 11.43 -16.42 14.33
C LEU A 195 12.07 -15.07 14.71
N ARG A 196 11.67 -13.96 14.07
CA ARG A 196 12.22 -12.62 14.26
C ARG A 196 11.15 -11.61 14.71
N SER A 197 10.11 -12.09 15.39
CA SER A 197 8.97 -11.28 15.84
C SER A 197 9.33 -10.25 16.92
N THR A 198 10.44 -10.44 17.63
CA THR A 198 10.89 -9.61 18.76
C THR A 198 11.82 -8.44 18.38
N MET A 199 12.03 -8.15 17.09
CA MET A 199 12.93 -7.06 16.68
C MET A 199 12.34 -5.67 17.00
N GLY A 200 13.20 -4.75 17.48
CA GLY A 200 12.85 -3.35 17.67
C GLY A 200 12.59 -2.60 16.37
N GLN A 201 11.79 -1.52 16.43
CA GLN A 201 11.35 -0.76 15.26
C GLN A 201 12.51 -0.15 14.46
N GLU A 202 13.52 0.40 15.14
CA GLU A 202 14.67 1.03 14.50
C GLU A 202 15.45 0.01 13.63
N ARG A 203 15.66 -1.20 14.17
CA ARG A 203 16.29 -2.32 13.45
C ARG A 203 15.43 -2.78 12.26
N LEU A 204 14.12 -2.88 12.44
CA LEU A 204 13.20 -3.25 11.37
C LEU A 204 13.24 -2.24 10.23
N GLN A 205 13.21 -0.94 10.54
CA GLN A 205 13.22 0.13 9.55
C GLN A 205 14.55 0.16 8.78
N GLY A 206 15.68 -0.02 9.46
CA GLY A 206 17.00 -0.13 8.82
C GLY A 206 17.09 -1.31 7.85
N LEU A 207 16.64 -2.50 8.28
CA LEU A 207 16.62 -3.68 7.42
C LEU A 207 15.68 -3.51 6.22
N MET A 208 14.51 -2.91 6.42
CA MET A 208 13.57 -2.62 5.33
C MET A 208 14.19 -1.71 4.27
N ARG A 209 14.91 -0.63 4.67
CA ARG A 209 15.60 0.25 3.73
C ARG A 209 16.65 -0.50 2.91
N ILE A 210 17.50 -1.30 3.56
CA ILE A 210 18.52 -2.10 2.87
C ILE A 210 17.89 -3.10 1.89
N THR A 211 16.75 -3.70 2.24
CA THR A 211 16.11 -4.73 1.41
C THR A 211 15.36 -4.14 0.22
N CYS A 212 14.81 -2.92 0.37
CA CYS A 212 14.16 -2.17 -0.70
C CYS A 212 15.18 -1.56 -1.67
N GLU A 213 16.26 -0.96 -1.14
CA GLU A 213 17.29 -0.24 -1.91
C GLU A 213 18.48 -1.14 -2.29
N ARG A 214 18.21 -2.38 -2.70
CA ARG A 214 19.29 -3.34 -3.07
C ARG A 214 20.08 -2.93 -4.32
N ASP A 215 19.58 -1.96 -5.06
CA ASP A 215 20.20 -1.46 -6.30
C ASP A 215 21.29 -0.40 -6.02
N ILE A 216 21.42 0.06 -4.77
CA ILE A 216 22.46 0.99 -4.35
C ILE A 216 23.73 0.20 -4.02
N ILE A 217 24.82 0.48 -4.74
CA ILE A 217 26.13 -0.11 -4.48
C ILE A 217 26.68 0.52 -3.20
N ILE A 218 26.82 -0.30 -2.17
CA ILE A 218 27.33 0.14 -0.87
C ILE A 218 28.85 0.00 -0.85
N ASN A 219 29.57 1.08 -0.52
CA ASN A 219 31.01 1.01 -0.29
C ASN A 219 31.28 0.44 1.10
N TYR A 220 31.73 -0.81 1.14
CA TYR A 220 31.97 -1.54 2.38
C TYR A 220 33.12 -0.96 3.20
N GLU A 221 34.16 -0.41 2.57
CA GLU A 221 35.31 0.15 3.29
C GLU A 221 34.90 1.37 4.12
N ASN A 222 34.12 2.29 3.53
CA ASN A 222 33.59 3.43 4.27
C ASN A 222 32.74 3.01 5.47
N ILE A 223 32.00 1.90 5.38
CA ILE A 223 31.20 1.39 6.51
C ILE A 223 32.12 0.83 7.60
N ILE A 224 33.14 0.07 7.21
CA ILE A 224 34.11 -0.51 8.13
C ILE A 224 34.85 0.62 8.86
N ASP A 225 35.31 1.64 8.15
CA ASP A 225 35.99 2.80 8.73
C ASP A 225 35.10 3.59 9.66
N THR A 226 33.84 3.83 9.26
CA THR A 226 32.85 4.55 10.10
C THR A 226 32.48 3.75 11.35
N PHE A 227 32.49 2.42 11.27
CA PHE A 227 32.20 1.55 12.41
C PHE A 227 33.42 1.45 13.34
N ALA A 228 34.61 1.35 12.76
CA ALA A 228 35.89 1.35 13.44
C ALA A 228 36.11 2.65 14.22
N SER A 229 35.70 3.80 13.67
CA SER A 229 35.84 5.11 14.32
C SER A 229 34.92 5.31 15.52
N LYS A 230 33.92 4.44 15.76
CA LYS A 230 33.01 4.55 16.92
C LYS A 230 33.62 4.03 18.23
N SER A 231 34.68 3.24 18.19
CA SER A 231 35.33 2.74 19.40
C SER A 231 36.83 2.49 19.18
N PRO A 232 37.69 2.89 20.13
CA PRO A 232 39.14 2.67 20.03
C PRO A 232 39.53 1.19 19.98
N HIS A 233 38.68 0.28 20.50
CA HIS A 233 38.88 -1.16 20.36
C HIS A 233 38.53 -1.67 18.96
N LEU A 234 37.51 -1.11 18.31
CA LEU A 234 37.10 -1.51 16.97
C LEU A 234 38.10 -1.02 15.92
N LEU A 235 38.67 0.17 16.11
CA LEU A 235 39.73 0.73 15.25
C LEU A 235 40.94 -0.20 15.13
N LYS A 236 41.35 -0.81 16.25
CA LYS A 236 42.51 -1.72 16.30
C LYS A 236 42.28 -3.08 15.64
N VAL A 237 41.02 -3.50 15.48
CA VAL A 237 40.68 -4.85 14.97
C VAL A 237 40.24 -4.80 13.51
N LEU A 238 39.71 -3.68 13.05
CA LEU A 238 39.09 -3.56 11.73
C LEU A 238 39.92 -2.77 10.72
N VAL A 239 40.84 -1.92 11.15
CA VAL A 239 41.60 -1.00 10.28
C VAL A 239 43.13 -1.18 10.38
N LEU A 240 43.62 -1.56 11.57
CA LEU A 240 45.02 -1.96 11.82
C LEU A 240 45.18 -3.47 11.65
#